data_AF-A0A969YN77-F1
#
_entry.id   AF-A0A969YN77-F1
#
_cell.length_a   1.000
_cell.length_b   1.000
_cell.length_c   1.000
_cell.angle_alpha   90.00
_cell.angle_beta   90.00
_cell.angle_gamma   90.00
#
_symmetry.space_group_name_H-M   'P 1'
#
loop_
_entity.id
_entity.type
_entity.pdbx_description
1 polymer ?
#
loop_
_entity_poly.entity_id
_entity_poly.type
_entity_poly.pdbx_seq_one_letter_code
_entity_poly.pdbx_strand_id
1 'polypeptide(L)' 'MAIFKCNSCGNTIDVVSPPDVCPACHQKCEFVDVTCYIPDCGGPGSKNINEQVYQTSYKTDKK' A
#
# COMPACT_ATOMS: atom_id res chain seq x y z
N MET A 1 7.91 -15.97 4.36
CA MET A 1 6.46 -15.74 4.20
C MET A 1 6.28 -14.51 3.34
N ALA A 2 5.40 -14.57 2.34
CA ALA A 2 5.16 -13.46 1.44
C ALA A 2 3.71 -12.96 1.55
N ILE A 3 3.55 -11.64 1.69
CA ILE A 3 2.25 -11.00 1.79
C ILE A 3 1.84 -10.58 0.39
N PHE A 4 0.73 -11.14 -0.08
CA PHE A 4 0.13 -10.79 -1.36
C PHE A 4 -1.17 -10.04 -1.15
N LYS A 5 -1.35 -8.93 -1.85
CA LYS A 5 -2.59 -8.15 -1.87
C LYS A 5 -3.37 -8.45 -3.14
N CYS A 6 -4.63 -8.84 -3.00
CA CYS A 6 -5.56 -9.00 -4.12
C CYS A 6 -5.85 -7.62 -4.74
N ASN A 7 -5.64 -7.47 -6.04
CA ASN A 7 -5.92 -6.23 -6.75
C ASN A 7 -7.43 -5.92 -6.86
N SER A 8 -8.28 -6.95 -6.89
CA SER A 8 -9.73 -6.77 -7.06
C SER A 8 -10.46 -6.36 -5.78
N CYS A 9 -10.15 -7.00 -4.65
CA CYS A 9 -10.85 -6.76 -3.39
C CYS A 9 -10.00 -6.09 -2.30
N GLY A 10 -8.69 -5.96 -2.53
CA GLY A 10 -7.75 -5.36 -1.57
C GLY A 10 -7.37 -6.26 -0.39
N ASN A 11 -7.88 -7.50 -0.32
CA ASN A 11 -7.55 -8.43 0.76
C ASN A 11 -6.08 -8.86 0.70
N THR A 12 -5.43 -8.96 1.86
CA THR A 12 -4.05 -9.42 2.00
C THR A 12 -4.01 -10.85 2.52
N ILE A 13 -3.20 -11.70 1.88
CA ILE A 13 -2.97 -13.09 2.27
C ILE A 13 -1.47 -13.31 2.49
N ASP A 14 -1.10 -14.10 3.50
CA ASP A 14 0.29 -14.50 3.76
C ASP A 14 0.49 -15.94 3.30
N VAL A 15 1.15 -16.10 2.16
CA VAL A 15 1.36 -17.40 1.50
C VAL A 15 2.71 -17.40 0.76
N VAL A 16 3.26 -18.57 0.48
CA VAL A 16 4.52 -18.69 -0.28
C VAL A 16 4.32 -18.36 -1.76
N SER A 17 3.13 -18.58 -2.30
CA SER A 17 2.78 -18.25 -3.68
C SER A 17 1.30 -17.87 -3.78
N PRO A 18 0.95 -16.89 -4.64
CA PRO A 18 -0.42 -16.43 -4.75
C PRO A 18 -1.31 -17.50 -5.43
N PRO A 19 -2.53 -17.74 -4.92
CA PRO A 19 -3.49 -18.62 -5.57
C PRO A 19 -4.11 -17.94 -6.79
N ASP A 20 -4.55 -18.72 -7.79
CA ASP A 20 -5.31 -18.19 -8.92
C ASP A 20 -6.65 -17.57 -8.49
N VAL A 21 -7.29 -18.15 -7.46
CA VAL A 21 -8.60 -17.73 -6.96
C VAL A 21 -8.45 -17.09 -5.59
N CYS A 22 -8.97 -15.88 -5.45
CA CYS A 22 -8.93 -15.17 -4.18
C CYS A 22 -9.95 -15.75 -3.19
N PRO A 23 -9.57 -16.08 -1.94
CA PRO A 23 -10.49 -16.62 -0.94
C PRO A 23 -11.49 -15.59 -0.40
N ALA A 24 -11.29 -14.29 -0.68
CA ALA A 24 -12.20 -13.24 -0.22
C ALA A 24 -13.30 -12.93 -1.24
N CYS A 25 -12.96 -12.82 -2.53
CA CYS A 25 -13.93 -12.51 -3.59
C CYS A 25 -14.30 -13.73 -4.45
N HIS A 26 -13.65 -14.88 -4.26
CA HIS A 26 -13.90 -16.13 -5.00
C HIS A 26 -13.79 -16.00 -6.52
N GLN A 27 -12.99 -15.05 -7.00
CA GLN A 27 -12.75 -14.83 -8.43
C GLN A 27 -11.26 -14.99 -8.74
N LYS A 28 -10.96 -15.15 -10.04
CA LYS A 28 -9.58 -15.13 -10.50
C LYS A 28 -9.04 -13.71 -10.41
N CYS A 29 -8.00 -13.52 -9.60
CA CYS A 29 -7.48 -12.20 -9.28
C CYS A 29 -5.96 -12.17 -9.39
N GLU A 30 -5.43 -11.05 -9.87
CA GLU A 30 -3.99 -10.79 -9.78
C GLU A 30 -3.62 -10.38 -8.36
N PHE A 31 -2.56 -10.99 -7.86
CA PHE A 31 -2.02 -10.76 -6.53
C PHE A 31 -0.69 -10.00 -6.64
N VAL A 32 -0.61 -8.89 -5.93
CA VAL A 32 0.59 -8.06 -5.87
C VAL A 32 1.38 -8.41 -4.62
N ASP A 33 2.65 -8.74 -4.78
CA ASP A 33 3.56 -8.95 -3.65
C ASP A 33 3.82 -7.60 -2.95
N VAL A 34 3.43 -7.52 -1.67
CA VAL A 34 3.59 -6.35 -0.81
C VAL A 34 4.57 -6.60 0.34
N THR A 35 5.34 -7.69 0.29
CA THR A 35 6.42 -7.97 1.28
C THR A 35 7.47 -6.89 1.34
N CYS A 36 7.75 -6.26 0.21
CA CYS A 36 8.75 -5.21 0.06
C CYS A 36 8.12 -3.81 0.08
N TYR A 37 6.99 -3.64 0.77
CA TYR A 37 6.51 -2.29 1.09
C TYR A 37 7.31 -1.77 2.29
N ILE A 38 8.31 -0.94 2.03
CA ILE A 38 9.02 -0.19 3.06
C ILE A 38 8.03 0.84 3.64
N PRO A 39 7.63 0.73 4.92
CA PRO A 39 6.58 1.56 5.51
C PRO A 39 6.99 3.03 5.73
N ASP A 40 8.21 3.44 5.35
CA ASP A 40 8.75 4.77 5.59
C ASP A 40 8.77 5.70 4.36
N CYS A 41 7.84 5.52 3.41
CA CYS A 41 7.65 6.51 2.35
C CYS A 41 6.79 7.70 2.84
N GLY A 42 7.39 8.59 3.64
CA GLY A 42 6.92 9.98 3.73
C GLY A 42 6.03 10.37 4.93
N GLY A 43 6.05 9.64 6.04
CA GLY A 43 5.49 10.15 7.30
C GLY A 43 6.31 11.34 7.83
N PRO A 44 5.76 12.26 8.64
CA PRO A 44 6.50 13.40 9.20
C PRO A 44 7.72 13.00 10.06
N GLY A 45 7.84 11.74 10.48
CA GLY A 45 9.04 11.17 11.12
C GLY A 45 10.15 10.72 10.16
N SER A 46 9.85 10.55 8.87
CA SER A 46 10.78 9.98 7.88
C SER A 46 11.86 10.97 7.39
N LYS A 47 11.78 12.25 7.76
CA LYS A 47 12.67 13.37 7.35
C LYS A 47 12.86 13.55 5.82
N ASN A 48 12.18 12.74 5.01
CA ASN A 48 12.18 12.79 3.55
C ASN A 48 11.08 13.71 2.99
N ILE A 49 10.43 14.50 3.85
CA ILE A 49 9.47 15.51 3.42
C ILE A 49 10.19 16.85 3.22
N ASN A 50 9.94 17.51 2.08
CA ASN A 50 10.29 18.91 1.95
C ASN A 50 9.28 19.74 2.76
N GLU A 51 9.72 20.24 3.92
CA GLU A 51 8.89 20.97 4.87
C GLU A 51 8.17 22.17 4.24
N GLN A 52 8.80 22.85 3.27
CA GLN A 52 8.20 24.01 2.60
C GLN A 52 7.00 23.60 1.74
N VAL A 53 7.06 22.44 1.08
CA VAL A 53 5.98 21.92 0.25
C VAL A 53 4.79 21.50 1.12
N TYR A 54 5.04 20.80 2.23
CA TYR A 54 3.99 20.36 3.17
C TYR A 54 3.22 21.54 3.79
N GLN A 55 3.93 22.60 4.17
CA GLN A 55 3.30 23.79 4.75
C GLN A 55 2.48 24.59 3.72
N THR A 56 2.91 24.58 2.45
CA THR A 56 2.22 25.30 1.37
C THR A 56 0.95 24.59 0.93
N SER A 57 0.96 23.24 0.86
CA SER A 57 -0.24 22.45 0.58
C SER A 57 -1.29 22.64 1.68
N TYR A 58 -0.91 22.49 2.96
CA TYR A 58 -1.84 22.66 4.08
C TYR A 58 -2.51 24.03 4.14
N LYS A 59 -1.79 25.10 3.76
CA LYS A 59 -2.32 26.47 3.71
C LYS A 59 -3.23 26.71 2.51
N THR A 60 -2.99 26.03 1.39
CA THR A 60 -3.82 26.11 0.18
C THR A 60 -5.15 25.38 0.38
N ASP A 61 -5.14 24.21 1.03
CA ASP A 61 -6.34 23.43 1.33
C ASP A 61 -7.26 24.09 2.38
N LYS A 62 -6.77 25.10 3.10
CA LYS A 62 -7.53 25.85 4.12
C LYS A 62 -7.98 27.25 3.68
N LYS A 63 -7.76 27.64 2.42
CA LYS A 63 -8.15 28.95 1.90
C LYS A 63 -9.46 28.90 1.12
#